data_AF-A0A9X2ER93-F1
#
_entry.id   AF-A0A9X2ER93-F1
#
_cell.length_a   1.000
_cell.length_b   1.000
_cell.length_c   1.000
_cell.angle_alpha   90.00
_cell.angle_beta   90.00
_cell.angle_gamma   90.00
#
_symmetry.space_group_name_H-M   'P 1'
#
loop_
_entity.id
_entity.type
_entity.pdbx_description
1 polymer ?
#
loop_
_entity_poly.entity_id
_entity_poly.type
_entity_poly.pdbx_seq_one_letter_code
_entity_poly.pdbx_strand_id
1 'polypeptide(L)'
;MQFIANLRRQTLDAFASHHISADGYLLSAHRITNPNLQLAVEVRNRGLPLFADNGTKQLIDSVIAQFSGRAREITREVKILRRQLGHLPRGRDVPIKLRKQADTLAESVLTDCTERSESIDPKQLIERQLKMNPTDLIAQEDFASTCLVALDLEREITGWTVERIAARNRRSLRLWQKVAENPLCQDTTVYAVLSAMDYNTARDAGKLAADAGVTSAAMGLAGVCGDLNATDFFVSGRASFKLTRPVPRRYVRLAQIVKGIADGYRDHSTSLERFHCLGLGAPSLLPIAAAALPAETGVTADATSPIHAAAKDRVLYDPENFGDRASTKEIVERILGGGNWPFLSPFTQSFKQRFGHDPESARRWWNTQGNPAISTEILRQPSDLTAALPLFCEANQHVRSIARDTWIAHNHWVLGELTEGRSGPQRREFAHQIIDHWLDGPATTTSRGLSAAKRILLA
;
A
#
# COMPACT_ATOMS: atom_id res chain seq x y z
N MET A 1 -12.86 -2.95 -7.67
CA MET A 1 -11.44 -2.63 -7.44
C MET A 1 -10.69 -3.86 -7.88
N GLN A 2 -9.46 -3.76 -8.33
CA GLN A 2 -8.64 -4.91 -8.72
C GLN A 2 -7.29 -4.84 -8.04
N PHE A 3 -6.71 -6.00 -7.72
CA PHE A 3 -5.39 -6.06 -7.11
C PHE A 3 -4.37 -6.59 -8.12
N ILE A 4 -3.45 -5.72 -8.49
CA ILE A 4 -2.41 -5.98 -9.48
C ILE A 4 -1.22 -6.62 -8.76
N ALA A 5 -0.94 -7.89 -9.10
CA ALA A 5 0.12 -8.64 -8.45
C ALA A 5 1.51 -8.11 -8.87
N ASN A 6 2.49 -8.17 -7.98
CA ASN A 6 3.86 -7.88 -8.39
C ASN A 6 4.36 -8.99 -9.33
N LEU A 7 4.90 -8.63 -10.49
CA LEU A 7 5.44 -9.62 -11.44
C LEU A 7 6.69 -10.28 -10.87
N ARG A 8 6.49 -11.52 -10.42
CA ARG A 8 7.51 -12.40 -9.86
C ARG A 8 7.20 -13.81 -10.31
N ARG A 9 8.23 -14.64 -10.42
CA ARG A 9 8.05 -16.06 -10.70
C ARG A 9 7.16 -16.74 -9.64
N GLN A 10 7.35 -16.36 -8.37
CA GLN A 10 6.57 -16.88 -7.23
C GLN A 10 5.08 -16.53 -7.28
N THR A 11 4.69 -15.47 -7.98
CA THR A 11 3.29 -15.08 -8.13
C THR A 11 2.71 -15.61 -9.44
N LEU A 12 3.46 -15.55 -10.54
CA LEU A 12 3.02 -16.04 -11.85
C LEU A 12 2.91 -17.56 -11.90
N ASP A 13 3.98 -18.29 -11.56
CA ASP A 13 4.02 -19.76 -11.65
C ASP A 13 3.03 -20.39 -10.66
N ALA A 14 2.96 -19.83 -9.45
CA ALA A 14 2.03 -20.32 -8.43
C ALA A 14 0.58 -20.15 -8.90
N PHE A 15 0.20 -18.97 -9.39
CA PHE A 15 -1.18 -18.77 -9.85
C PHE A 15 -1.49 -19.67 -11.06
N ALA A 16 -0.54 -19.81 -11.98
CA ALA A 16 -0.65 -20.71 -13.13
C ALA A 16 -0.89 -22.17 -12.73
N SER A 17 -0.13 -22.69 -11.75
CA SER A 17 -0.22 -24.09 -11.32
C SER A 17 -1.55 -24.44 -10.65
N HIS A 18 -2.30 -23.43 -10.21
CA HIS A 18 -3.61 -23.56 -9.60
C HIS A 18 -4.76 -23.07 -10.49
N HIS A 19 -4.48 -22.75 -11.76
CA HIS A 19 -5.46 -22.19 -12.71
C HIS A 19 -6.15 -20.90 -12.21
N ILE A 20 -5.42 -20.10 -11.42
CA ILE A 20 -5.90 -18.82 -10.92
C ILE A 20 -5.48 -17.73 -11.91
N SER A 21 -6.43 -16.90 -12.33
CA SER A 21 -6.15 -15.71 -13.13
C SER A 21 -6.00 -14.50 -12.21
N ALA A 22 -4.82 -13.89 -12.18
CA ALA A 22 -4.67 -12.58 -11.54
C ALA A 22 -5.43 -11.51 -12.34
N ASP A 23 -5.85 -10.42 -11.68
CA ASP A 23 -6.41 -9.24 -12.35
C ASP A 23 -5.39 -8.56 -13.30
N GLY A 24 -4.10 -8.73 -13.03
CA GLY A 24 -3.00 -8.16 -13.79
C GLY A 24 -1.70 -8.23 -13.01
N TYR A 25 -0.61 -7.82 -13.67
CA TYR A 25 0.71 -7.77 -13.05
C TYR A 25 1.37 -6.40 -13.18
N LEU A 26 2.28 -6.08 -12.26
CA LEU A 26 3.09 -4.87 -12.31
C LEU A 26 4.58 -5.22 -12.32
N LEU A 27 5.32 -4.64 -13.28
CA LEU A 27 6.77 -4.72 -13.37
C LEU A 27 7.38 -3.32 -13.38
N SER A 28 8.36 -3.10 -12.51
CA SER A 28 9.03 -1.81 -12.38
C SER A 28 10.22 -1.68 -13.34
N ALA A 29 10.41 -0.50 -13.93
CA ALA A 29 11.46 -0.23 -14.93
C ALA A 29 12.89 -0.49 -14.43
N HIS A 30 13.13 -0.38 -13.12
CA HIS A 30 14.42 -0.69 -12.50
C HIS A 30 14.70 -2.20 -12.39
N ARG A 31 13.68 -3.05 -12.60
CA ARG A 31 13.78 -4.52 -12.51
C ARG A 31 13.80 -5.21 -13.87
N ILE A 32 13.96 -4.46 -14.96
CA ILE A 32 14.06 -5.04 -16.30
C ILE A 32 15.35 -5.86 -16.40
N THR A 33 15.17 -7.16 -16.54
CA THR A 33 16.22 -8.16 -16.84
C THR A 33 15.63 -9.12 -17.88
N ASN A 34 16.47 -9.85 -18.62
CA ASN A 34 15.98 -10.83 -19.60
C ASN A 34 14.97 -11.83 -18.99
N PRO A 35 15.20 -12.40 -17.79
CA PRO A 35 14.20 -13.25 -17.14
C PRO A 35 12.87 -12.54 -16.85
N ASN A 36 12.89 -11.29 -16.37
CA ASN A 36 11.64 -10.58 -16.09
C ASN A 36 10.90 -10.15 -17.36
N LEU A 37 11.62 -9.90 -18.46
CA LEU A 37 11.01 -9.64 -19.77
C LEU A 37 10.34 -10.91 -20.32
N GLN A 38 10.91 -12.09 -20.11
CA GLN A 38 10.26 -13.36 -20.46
C GLN A 38 8.95 -13.56 -19.68
N LEU A 39 8.95 -13.25 -18.37
CA LEU A 39 7.71 -13.27 -17.56
C LEU A 39 6.69 -12.25 -18.07
N ALA A 40 7.12 -11.05 -18.49
CA ALA A 40 6.22 -10.04 -19.06
C ALA A 40 5.56 -10.53 -20.36
N VAL A 41 6.34 -11.14 -21.25
CA VAL A 41 5.83 -11.78 -22.47
C VAL A 41 4.81 -12.86 -22.14
N GLU A 42 5.09 -13.71 -21.14
CA GLU A 42 4.18 -14.75 -20.69
C GLU A 42 2.85 -14.18 -20.16
N VAL A 43 2.89 -13.12 -19.35
CA VAL A 43 1.69 -12.39 -18.89
C VAL A 43 0.85 -11.89 -20.07
N ARG A 44 1.49 -11.28 -21.08
CA ARG A 44 0.81 -10.77 -22.27
C ARG A 44 0.25 -11.88 -23.15
N ASN A 45 0.96 -13.00 -23.32
CA ASN A 45 0.48 -14.17 -24.06
C ASN A 45 -0.77 -14.80 -23.43
N ARG A 46 -0.93 -14.64 -22.10
CA ARG A 46 -2.15 -15.05 -21.37
C ARG A 46 -3.28 -14.03 -21.45
N GLY A 47 -3.09 -12.92 -22.17
CA GLY A 47 -4.08 -11.85 -22.31
C GLY A 47 -4.26 -10.97 -21.07
N LEU A 48 -3.34 -11.04 -20.10
CA LEU A 48 -3.48 -10.33 -18.82
C LEU A 48 -2.92 -8.90 -18.89
N PRO A 49 -3.54 -7.93 -18.16
CA PRO A 49 -3.00 -6.58 -18.03
C PRO A 49 -1.59 -6.58 -17.43
N LEU A 50 -0.75 -5.68 -17.93
CA LEU A 50 0.61 -5.48 -17.45
C LEU A 50 0.90 -3.99 -17.27
N PHE A 51 1.16 -3.61 -16.02
CA PHE A 51 1.52 -2.27 -15.60
C PHE A 51 3.05 -2.11 -15.61
N ALA A 52 3.54 -1.14 -16.37
CA ALA A 52 4.94 -0.72 -16.33
C ALA A 52 5.11 0.44 -15.35
N ASP A 53 5.66 0.15 -14.17
CA ASP A 53 5.97 1.16 -13.16
C ASP A 53 7.23 1.98 -13.53
N ASN A 54 7.23 3.28 -13.19
CA ASN A 54 8.28 4.25 -13.54
C ASN A 54 9.61 4.01 -12.79
N GLY A 55 9.59 3.19 -11.74
CA GLY A 55 10.80 2.79 -11.01
C GLY A 55 11.33 3.82 -10.01
N THR A 56 10.56 4.84 -9.63
CA THR A 56 11.00 5.86 -8.66
C THR A 56 11.23 5.32 -7.25
N LYS A 57 10.77 4.11 -6.92
CA LYS A 57 10.92 3.51 -5.58
C LYS A 57 12.36 3.52 -5.04
N GLN A 58 13.35 3.20 -5.87
CA GLN A 58 14.77 3.21 -5.44
C GLN A 58 15.24 4.64 -5.11
N LEU A 59 14.78 5.63 -5.88
CA LEU A 59 15.09 7.04 -5.64
C LEU A 59 14.44 7.50 -4.34
N ILE A 60 13.15 7.17 -4.15
CA ILE A 60 12.41 7.44 -2.91
C ILE A 60 13.14 6.87 -1.69
N ASP A 61 13.56 5.60 -1.75
CA ASP A 61 14.28 4.96 -0.64
C ASP A 61 15.63 5.63 -0.35
N SER A 62 16.36 6.03 -1.39
CA SER A 62 17.63 6.75 -1.24
C SER A 62 17.45 8.10 -0.57
N VAL A 63 16.44 8.88 -0.98
CA VAL A 63 16.14 10.19 -0.37
C VAL A 63 15.72 10.01 1.08
N ILE A 64 14.81 9.07 1.36
CA ILE A 64 14.38 8.79 2.74
C ILE A 64 15.59 8.41 3.60
N ALA A 65 16.47 7.53 3.12
CA ALA A 65 17.66 7.12 3.87
C ALA A 65 18.56 8.32 4.21
N GLN A 66 18.84 9.17 3.22
CA GLN A 66 19.68 10.37 3.35
C GLN A 66 19.16 11.36 4.40
N PHE A 67 17.84 11.62 4.43
CA PHE A 67 17.26 12.63 5.31
C PHE A 67 16.68 12.08 6.62
N SER A 68 16.57 10.75 6.76
CA SER A 68 15.92 10.10 7.91
C SER A 68 16.50 10.49 9.27
N GLY A 69 17.82 10.69 9.38
CA GLY A 69 18.47 11.10 10.63
C GLY A 69 17.95 12.44 11.13
N ARG A 70 18.00 13.47 10.27
CA ARG A 70 17.52 14.83 10.58
C ARG A 70 16.00 14.87 10.79
N ALA A 71 15.24 14.11 9.99
CA ALA A 71 13.79 14.02 10.13
C ALA A 71 13.37 13.41 11.49
N ARG A 72 14.13 12.41 11.99
CA ARG A 72 13.88 11.80 13.30
C ARG A 72 14.07 12.78 14.46
N GLU A 73 14.99 13.74 14.34
CA GLU A 73 15.18 14.78 15.37
C GLU A 73 13.94 15.67 15.47
N ILE A 74 13.45 16.16 14.33
CA ILE A 74 12.22 16.95 14.24
C ILE A 74 11.03 16.15 14.77
N THR A 75 10.90 14.89 14.35
CA THR A 75 9.83 13.98 14.82
C THR A 75 9.88 13.79 16.33
N ARG A 76 11.07 13.70 16.93
CA ARG A 76 11.25 13.59 18.38
C ARG A 76 10.77 14.86 19.08
N GLU A 77 11.14 16.03 18.58
CA GLU A 77 10.68 17.32 19.11
C GLU A 77 9.16 17.47 19.01
N VAL A 78 8.55 17.11 17.87
CA VAL A 78 7.10 17.08 17.69
C VAL A 78 6.42 16.12 18.68
N LYS A 79 7.02 14.95 18.95
CA LYS A 79 6.49 13.99 19.93
C LYS A 79 6.57 14.53 21.36
N ILE A 80 7.64 15.27 21.71
CA ILE A 80 7.75 15.94 23.02
C ILE A 80 6.67 17.02 23.13
N LEU A 81 6.54 17.87 22.12
CA LEU A 81 5.53 18.93 22.07
C LEU A 81 4.11 18.37 22.17
N ARG A 82 3.82 17.27 21.45
CA ARG A 82 2.54 16.55 21.56
C ARG A 82 2.23 16.11 22.99
N ARG A 83 3.23 15.59 23.71
CA ARG A 83 3.05 15.16 25.11
C ARG A 83 2.75 16.34 26.03
N GLN A 84 3.39 17.48 25.79
CA GLN A 84 3.15 18.72 26.55
C GLN A 84 1.76 19.31 26.29
N LEU A 85 1.29 19.27 25.04
CA LEU A 85 -0.01 19.82 24.64
C LEU A 85 -1.19 18.88 24.92
N GLY A 86 -0.95 17.57 25.01
CA GLY A 86 -2.01 16.56 25.12
C GLY A 86 -2.77 16.29 23.81
N HIS A 87 -2.39 16.94 22.71
CA HIS A 87 -2.95 16.75 21.37
C HIS A 87 -1.87 16.88 20.29
N LEU A 88 -2.17 16.49 19.05
CA LEU A 88 -1.23 16.69 17.93
C LEU A 88 -0.99 18.20 17.72
N PRO A 89 0.27 18.67 17.63
CA PRO A 89 0.59 20.08 17.42
C PRO A 89 0.13 20.58 16.05
N ARG A 90 -0.44 21.79 15.98
CA ARG A 90 -1.00 22.36 14.74
C ARG A 90 -0.77 23.86 14.68
N GLY A 91 -0.46 24.38 13.50
CA GLY A 91 -0.42 25.84 13.29
C GLY A 91 0.45 26.54 14.33
N ARG A 92 -0.14 27.48 15.08
CA ARG A 92 0.56 28.24 16.13
C ARG A 92 1.13 27.40 17.27
N ASP A 93 0.68 26.15 17.45
CA ASP A 93 1.20 25.26 18.49
C ASP A 93 2.66 24.85 18.20
N VAL A 94 3.04 24.82 16.92
CA VAL A 94 4.41 24.46 16.49
C VAL A 94 5.31 25.68 16.66
N PRO A 95 6.33 25.64 17.55
CA PRO A 95 7.23 26.75 17.77
C PRO A 95 7.90 27.19 16.46
N ILE A 96 8.09 28.50 16.29
CA ILE A 96 8.67 29.09 15.07
C ILE A 96 10.02 28.44 14.71
N LYS A 97 10.85 28.14 15.72
CA LYS A 97 12.14 27.47 15.53
C LYS A 97 11.98 26.07 14.92
N LEU A 98 11.12 25.24 15.51
CA LEU A 98 10.85 23.88 15.02
C LEU A 98 10.23 23.90 13.62
N ARG A 99 9.29 24.83 13.38
CA ARG A 99 8.70 25.05 12.05
C ARG A 99 9.77 25.41 11.01
N LYS A 100 10.66 26.35 11.30
CA LYS A 100 11.76 26.73 10.40
C LYS A 100 12.72 25.58 10.12
N GLN A 101 13.02 24.75 11.12
CA GLN A 101 13.85 23.55 10.95
C GLN A 101 13.19 22.52 10.03
N ALA A 102 11.89 22.28 10.24
CA ALA A 102 11.10 21.37 9.40
C ALA A 102 10.96 21.88 7.97
N ASP A 103 10.66 23.16 7.80
CA ASP A 103 10.60 23.84 6.49
C ASP A 103 11.93 23.74 5.73
N THR A 104 13.04 24.11 6.38
CA THR A 104 14.39 24.02 5.77
C THR A 104 14.74 22.59 5.36
N LEU A 105 14.39 21.60 6.19
CA LEU A 105 14.63 20.19 5.85
C LEU A 105 13.73 19.72 4.70
N ALA A 106 12.45 20.12 4.71
CA ALA A 106 11.50 19.78 3.66
C ALA A 106 11.91 20.40 2.30
N GLU A 107 12.42 21.63 2.29
CA GLU A 107 13.00 22.26 1.09
C GLU A 107 14.24 21.50 0.59
N SER A 108 15.11 21.04 1.50
CA SER A 108 16.27 20.22 1.12
C SER A 108 15.84 18.90 0.46
N VAL A 109 14.79 18.25 0.99
CA VAL A 109 14.21 17.03 0.42
C VAL A 109 13.62 17.32 -0.96
N LEU A 110 12.91 18.44 -1.12
CA LEU A 110 12.29 18.84 -2.38
C LEU A 110 13.35 19.08 -3.46
N THR A 111 14.42 19.81 -3.14
CA THR A 111 15.54 20.05 -4.06
C THR A 111 16.16 18.73 -4.53
N ASP A 112 16.53 17.85 -3.59
CA ASP A 112 17.16 16.56 -3.90
C ASP A 112 16.23 15.65 -4.74
N CYS A 113 14.92 15.62 -4.43
CA CYS A 113 13.93 14.90 -5.26
C CYS A 113 13.81 15.49 -6.67
N THR A 114 13.90 16.82 -6.80
CA THR A 114 13.82 17.50 -8.10
C THR A 114 15.02 17.17 -8.96
N GLU A 115 16.24 17.31 -8.42
CA GLU A 115 17.49 17.00 -9.11
C GLU A 115 17.52 15.53 -9.57
N ARG A 116 17.11 14.61 -8.70
CA ARG A 116 17.01 13.17 -9.05
C ARG A 116 15.93 12.87 -10.08
N SER A 117 14.82 13.58 -10.05
CA SER A 117 13.75 13.42 -11.04
C SER A 117 14.20 14.00 -12.40
N GLU A 118 14.97 15.09 -12.42
CA GLU A 118 15.48 15.73 -13.64
C GLU A 118 16.65 14.97 -14.27
N SER A 119 17.39 14.16 -13.50
CA SER A 119 18.45 13.31 -14.03
C SER A 119 17.95 12.05 -14.75
N ILE A 120 16.66 11.74 -14.67
CA ILE A 120 16.05 10.64 -15.43
C ILE A 120 15.87 11.09 -16.88
N ASP A 121 16.47 10.36 -17.81
CA ASP A 121 16.20 10.52 -19.25
C ASP A 121 14.78 9.99 -19.58
N PRO A 122 13.83 10.88 -19.94
CA PRO A 122 12.45 10.46 -20.20
C PRO A 122 12.34 9.51 -21.40
N LYS A 123 13.17 9.70 -22.44
CA LYS A 123 13.15 8.85 -23.63
C LYS A 123 13.61 7.44 -23.28
N GLN A 124 14.73 7.34 -22.56
CA GLN A 124 15.23 6.06 -22.10
C GLN A 124 14.25 5.35 -21.17
N LEU A 125 13.57 6.08 -20.27
CA LEU A 125 12.56 5.51 -19.39
C LEU A 125 11.38 4.92 -20.18
N ILE A 126 10.82 5.66 -21.14
CA ILE A 126 9.72 5.19 -22.00
C ILE A 126 10.16 3.94 -22.78
N GLU A 127 11.30 3.98 -23.46
CA GLU A 127 11.83 2.83 -24.21
C GLU A 127 12.01 1.59 -23.32
N ARG A 128 12.44 1.78 -22.07
CA ARG A 128 12.55 0.71 -21.08
C ARG A 128 11.18 0.15 -20.68
N GLN A 129 10.21 0.99 -20.37
CA GLN A 129 8.87 0.55 -20.01
C GLN A 129 8.20 -0.21 -21.18
N LEU A 130 8.34 0.28 -22.41
CA LEU A 130 7.75 -0.33 -23.60
C LEU A 130 8.36 -1.69 -23.96
N LYS A 131 9.60 -2.00 -23.55
CA LYS A 131 10.18 -3.37 -23.69
C LYS A 131 9.35 -4.44 -22.98
N MET A 132 8.53 -4.06 -21.99
CA MET A 132 7.65 -4.98 -21.29
C MET A 132 6.40 -5.34 -22.10
N ASN A 133 6.11 -4.63 -23.19
CA ASN A 133 4.82 -4.67 -23.90
C ASN A 133 3.61 -4.44 -22.97
N PRO A 134 3.59 -3.32 -22.20
CA PRO A 134 2.57 -3.08 -21.19
C PRO A 134 1.21 -2.70 -21.81
N THR A 135 0.14 -2.91 -21.04
CA THR A 135 -1.19 -2.30 -21.33
C THR A 135 -1.32 -0.93 -20.66
N ASP A 136 -0.62 -0.76 -19.55
CA ASP A 136 -0.73 0.38 -18.66
C ASP A 136 0.67 0.87 -18.30
N LEU A 137 0.89 2.17 -18.36
CA LEU A 137 2.19 2.80 -18.09
C LEU A 137 2.01 3.87 -17.02
N ILE A 138 2.79 3.74 -15.94
CA ILE A 138 2.86 4.77 -14.90
C ILE A 138 3.88 5.81 -15.36
N ALA A 139 3.44 7.05 -15.59
CA ALA A 139 4.32 8.10 -16.07
C ALA A 139 5.39 8.48 -15.03
N GLN A 140 6.45 9.13 -15.48
CA GLN A 140 7.41 9.76 -14.59
C GLN A 140 6.72 10.80 -13.70
N GLU A 141 7.13 10.86 -12.43
CA GLU A 141 6.49 11.71 -11.43
C GLU A 141 7.46 12.67 -10.73
N ASP A 142 6.85 13.63 -10.05
CA ASP A 142 7.45 14.31 -8.92
C ASP A 142 7.21 13.54 -7.61
N PHE A 143 8.20 12.77 -7.15
CA PHE A 143 8.06 11.90 -5.99
C PHE A 143 8.33 12.60 -4.63
N ALA A 144 8.49 13.92 -4.62
CA ALA A 144 8.86 14.66 -3.40
C ALA A 144 7.82 14.53 -2.28
N SER A 145 6.53 14.59 -2.61
CA SER A 145 5.45 14.48 -1.62
C SER A 145 5.47 13.12 -0.92
N THR A 146 5.77 12.05 -1.65
CA THR A 146 5.93 10.71 -1.09
C THR A 146 7.08 10.65 -0.08
N CYS A 147 8.23 11.26 -0.41
CA CYS A 147 9.37 11.37 0.51
C CYS A 147 9.02 12.18 1.76
N LEU A 148 8.35 13.31 1.60
CA LEU A 148 7.96 14.18 2.72
C LEU A 148 7.00 13.49 3.68
N VAL A 149 5.99 12.77 3.17
CA VAL A 149 5.09 11.95 3.98
C VAL A 149 5.86 10.85 4.72
N ALA A 150 6.77 10.15 4.04
CA ALA A 150 7.57 9.09 4.66
C ALA A 150 8.58 9.60 5.72
N LEU A 151 8.93 10.89 5.67
CA LEU A 151 9.83 11.56 6.61
C LEU A 151 9.09 12.33 7.72
N ASP A 152 7.76 12.22 7.81
CA ASP A 152 6.91 12.98 8.74
C ASP A 152 7.07 14.52 8.60
N LEU A 153 7.44 15.00 7.40
CA LEU A 153 7.65 16.41 7.06
C LEU A 153 6.41 17.00 6.38
N GLU A 154 5.36 17.15 7.17
CA GLU A 154 4.04 17.44 6.65
C GLU A 154 3.67 18.91 6.80
N ARG A 155 2.56 19.30 6.16
CA ARG A 155 2.05 20.68 6.18
C ARG A 155 1.73 21.18 7.58
N GLU A 156 1.27 20.33 8.50
CA GLU A 156 0.98 20.77 9.87
C GLU A 156 2.22 21.22 10.64
N ILE A 157 3.40 20.65 10.32
CA ILE A 157 4.67 20.94 10.98
C ILE A 157 5.48 22.00 10.21
N THR A 158 5.58 21.85 8.89
CA THR A 158 6.31 22.78 8.00
C THR A 158 5.58 24.12 7.84
N GLY A 159 4.24 24.11 7.91
CA GLY A 159 3.41 25.27 7.59
C GLY A 159 3.20 25.48 6.09
N TRP A 160 3.56 24.53 5.24
CA TRP A 160 3.39 24.64 3.79
C TRP A 160 1.93 24.81 3.36
N THR A 161 1.73 25.65 2.35
CA THR A 161 0.43 25.92 1.75
C THR A 161 0.01 24.78 0.81
N VAL A 162 -1.29 24.72 0.46
CA VAL A 162 -1.78 23.80 -0.57
C VAL A 162 -1.06 24.06 -1.90
N GLU A 163 -0.89 25.33 -2.26
CA GLU A 163 -0.23 25.79 -3.49
C GLU A 163 1.21 25.25 -3.64
N ARG A 164 1.93 25.05 -2.52
CA ARG A 164 3.28 24.46 -2.57
C ARG A 164 3.26 23.04 -3.14
N ILE A 165 2.25 22.25 -2.80
CA ILE A 165 2.04 20.90 -3.34
C ILE A 165 1.41 20.95 -4.73
N ALA A 166 0.52 21.91 -4.98
CA ALA A 166 -0.05 22.19 -6.31
C ALA A 166 1.05 22.37 -7.37
N ALA A 167 2.08 23.15 -7.06
CA ALA A 167 3.22 23.36 -7.96
C ALA A 167 3.94 22.05 -8.35
N ARG A 168 4.00 21.07 -7.43
CA ARG A 168 4.58 19.74 -7.70
C ARG A 168 3.66 18.92 -8.62
N ASN A 169 2.34 18.98 -8.41
CA ASN A 169 1.38 18.35 -9.33
C ASN A 169 1.48 18.93 -10.74
N ARG A 170 1.61 20.26 -10.90
CA ARG A 170 1.85 20.86 -12.23
C ARG A 170 3.15 20.38 -12.88
N ARG A 171 4.17 20.05 -12.10
CA ARG A 171 5.40 19.41 -12.61
C ARG A 171 5.13 17.96 -13.04
N SER A 172 4.47 17.15 -12.21
CA SER A 172 4.07 15.78 -12.58
C SER A 172 3.21 15.74 -13.85
N LEU A 173 2.25 16.67 -14.00
CA LEU A 173 1.39 16.74 -15.18
C LEU A 173 2.16 17.08 -16.46
N ARG A 174 3.16 17.99 -16.39
CA ARG A 174 4.06 18.24 -17.52
C ARG A 174 4.91 17.02 -17.91
N LEU A 175 5.33 16.23 -16.92
CA LEU A 175 6.06 14.98 -17.17
C LEU A 175 5.15 13.92 -17.81
N TRP A 176 3.93 13.77 -17.29
CA TRP A 176 2.90 12.90 -17.84
C TRP A 176 2.55 13.26 -19.29
N GLN A 177 2.33 14.53 -19.58
CA GLN A 177 1.94 15.00 -20.91
C GLN A 177 2.96 14.59 -21.98
N LYS A 178 4.27 14.69 -21.68
CA LYS A 178 5.35 14.22 -22.57
C LYS A 178 5.27 12.73 -22.90
N VAL A 179 4.75 11.91 -21.98
CA VAL A 179 4.59 10.47 -22.17
C VAL A 179 3.28 10.18 -22.92
N ALA A 180 2.19 10.85 -22.55
CA ALA A 180 0.88 10.70 -23.16
C ALA A 180 0.85 11.14 -24.63
N GLU A 181 1.60 12.19 -24.99
CA GLU A 181 1.74 12.68 -26.36
C GLU A 181 2.80 11.92 -27.18
N ASN A 182 3.53 10.98 -26.57
CA ASN A 182 4.54 10.22 -27.28
C ASN A 182 3.88 9.23 -28.26
N PRO A 183 4.22 9.24 -29.56
CA PRO A 183 3.63 8.32 -30.53
C PRO A 183 3.79 6.83 -30.19
N LEU A 184 4.83 6.46 -29.45
CA LEU A 184 5.07 5.07 -29.03
C LEU A 184 4.11 4.59 -27.93
N CYS A 185 3.35 5.50 -27.31
CA CYS A 185 2.43 5.22 -26.21
C CYS A 185 0.96 5.28 -26.63
N GLN A 186 0.64 5.45 -27.92
CA GLN A 186 -0.74 5.68 -28.40
C GLN A 186 -1.71 4.53 -28.04
N ASP A 187 -1.22 3.29 -27.99
CA ASP A 187 -2.01 2.11 -27.66
C ASP A 187 -1.90 1.71 -26.17
N THR A 188 -1.35 2.57 -25.33
CA THR A 188 -1.10 2.29 -23.90
C THR A 188 -1.85 3.27 -23.01
N THR A 189 -2.47 2.78 -21.94
CA THR A 189 -3.08 3.67 -20.94
C THR A 189 -1.99 4.33 -20.12
N VAL A 190 -1.85 5.66 -20.19
CA VAL A 190 -0.81 6.41 -19.46
C VAL A 190 -1.38 7.09 -18.22
N TYR A 191 -0.92 6.65 -17.04
CA TYR A 191 -1.36 7.19 -15.76
C TYR A 191 -0.53 8.42 -15.35
N ALA A 192 -1.20 9.54 -15.06
CA ALA A 192 -0.55 10.69 -14.45
C ALA A 192 -0.38 10.45 -12.94
N VAL A 193 0.85 10.59 -12.42
CA VAL A 193 1.08 10.34 -10.99
C VAL A 193 0.92 11.62 -10.19
N LEU A 194 -0.10 11.63 -9.34
CA LEU A 194 -0.50 12.76 -8.51
C LEU A 194 0.10 12.64 -7.11
N SER A 195 0.27 13.80 -6.48
CA SER A 195 0.88 13.98 -5.18
C SER A 195 -0.11 14.63 -4.20
N ALA A 196 -0.26 14.06 -3.01
CA ALA A 196 -1.08 14.64 -1.94
C ALA A 196 -0.58 14.22 -0.55
N MET A 197 -0.87 15.03 0.46
CA MET A 197 -0.53 14.77 1.88
C MET A 197 -1.78 14.70 2.77
N ASP A 198 -2.83 15.40 2.38
CA ASP A 198 -4.08 15.61 3.10
C ASP A 198 -5.24 15.85 2.11
N TYR A 199 -6.45 16.05 2.62
CA TYR A 199 -7.65 16.25 1.78
C TYR A 199 -7.52 17.46 0.85
N ASN A 200 -7.00 18.59 1.34
CA ASN A 200 -6.98 19.83 0.56
C ASN A 200 -5.96 19.77 -0.58
N THR A 201 -4.80 19.18 -0.33
CA THR A 201 -3.79 18.93 -1.38
C THR A 201 -4.26 17.89 -2.38
N ALA A 202 -5.01 16.88 -1.94
CA ALA A 202 -5.62 15.90 -2.83
C ALA A 202 -6.72 16.50 -3.70
N ARG A 203 -7.60 17.34 -3.15
CA ARG A 203 -8.63 18.04 -3.92
C ARG A 203 -8.02 18.94 -4.98
N ASP A 204 -6.99 19.70 -4.62
CA ASP A 204 -6.28 20.53 -5.58
C ASP A 204 -5.58 19.72 -6.69
N ALA A 205 -4.94 18.60 -6.32
CA ALA A 205 -4.35 17.67 -7.29
C ALA A 205 -5.39 17.10 -8.28
N GLY A 206 -6.58 16.73 -7.78
CA GLY A 206 -7.68 16.24 -8.62
C GLY A 206 -8.18 17.30 -9.61
N LYS A 207 -8.31 18.56 -9.16
CA LYS A 207 -8.68 19.69 -10.03
C LYS A 207 -7.67 19.92 -11.14
N LEU A 208 -6.39 20.04 -10.76
CA LEU A 208 -5.31 20.26 -11.72
C LEU A 208 -5.24 19.14 -12.77
N ALA A 209 -5.46 17.89 -12.36
CA ALA A 209 -5.46 16.76 -13.26
C ALA A 209 -6.68 16.78 -14.21
N ALA A 210 -7.88 17.08 -13.68
CA ALA A 210 -9.09 17.20 -14.48
C ALA A 210 -9.00 18.35 -15.51
N ASP A 211 -8.43 19.49 -15.11
CA ASP A 211 -8.15 20.64 -15.99
C ASP A 211 -7.16 20.30 -17.11
N ALA A 212 -6.19 19.42 -16.82
CA ALA A 212 -5.23 18.92 -17.80
C ALA A 212 -5.79 17.79 -18.68
N GLY A 213 -7.07 17.41 -18.53
CA GLY A 213 -7.70 16.34 -19.31
C GLY A 213 -7.25 14.92 -18.92
N VAL A 214 -6.66 14.74 -17.74
CA VAL A 214 -6.24 13.42 -17.26
C VAL A 214 -7.48 12.59 -16.93
N THR A 215 -7.65 11.43 -17.57
CA THR A 215 -8.71 10.46 -17.23
C THR A 215 -8.18 9.25 -16.46
N SER A 216 -6.86 9.02 -16.48
CA SER A 216 -6.17 7.93 -15.79
C SER A 216 -5.08 8.49 -14.87
N ALA A 217 -5.25 8.31 -13.55
CA ALA A 217 -4.34 8.87 -12.56
C ALA A 217 -3.85 7.81 -11.58
N ALA A 218 -2.61 7.96 -11.10
CA ALA A 218 -2.02 7.11 -10.07
C ALA A 218 -1.58 7.96 -8.88
N MET A 219 -1.38 7.33 -7.72
CA MET A 219 -0.86 8.02 -6.55
C MET A 219 -0.03 7.10 -5.66
N GLY A 220 1.14 7.59 -5.24
CA GLY A 220 2.00 6.95 -4.25
C GLY A 220 1.34 6.89 -2.87
N LEU A 221 0.94 5.70 -2.43
CA LEU A 221 0.29 5.45 -1.13
C LEU A 221 1.12 4.57 -0.19
N ALA A 222 2.29 4.09 -0.63
CA ALA A 222 3.19 3.30 0.21
C ALA A 222 3.58 4.01 1.52
N GLY A 223 3.91 5.32 1.45
CA GLY A 223 4.22 6.14 2.62
C GLY A 223 3.03 6.29 3.58
N VAL A 224 1.82 6.41 3.03
CA VAL A 224 0.57 6.45 3.80
C VAL A 224 0.33 5.12 4.52
N CYS A 225 0.53 4.00 3.84
CA CYS A 225 0.34 2.67 4.42
C CYS A 225 1.35 2.37 5.53
N GLY A 226 2.57 2.88 5.39
CA GLY A 226 3.66 2.78 6.36
C GLY A 226 3.56 3.74 7.55
N ASP A 227 2.61 4.68 7.55
CA ASP A 227 2.44 5.68 8.60
C ASP A 227 1.99 5.01 9.93
N LEU A 228 2.88 5.07 10.93
CA LEU A 228 2.66 4.52 12.28
C LEU A 228 2.19 5.58 13.28
N ASN A 229 2.03 6.84 12.87
CA ASN A 229 1.61 7.91 13.75
C ASN A 229 0.09 7.83 14.04
N ALA A 230 -0.31 8.51 15.11
CA ALA A 230 -1.71 8.66 15.48
C ALA A 230 -2.15 10.12 15.39
N THR A 231 -3.37 10.37 14.92
CA THR A 231 -3.99 11.70 14.87
C THR A 231 -5.28 11.74 15.71
N ASP A 232 -5.60 12.91 16.26
CA ASP A 232 -6.83 13.19 17.00
C ASP A 232 -7.76 14.17 16.25
N PHE A 233 -7.46 14.44 14.98
CA PHE A 233 -8.30 15.29 14.13
C PHE A 233 -8.09 14.98 12.64
N PHE A 234 -8.93 15.57 11.81
CA PHE A 234 -8.72 15.71 10.39
C PHE A 234 -9.28 17.05 9.88
N VAL A 235 -8.84 17.46 8.69
CA VAL A 235 -9.30 18.70 8.03
C VAL A 235 -9.93 18.33 6.70
N SER A 236 -11.10 18.89 6.41
CA SER A 236 -11.76 18.79 5.10
C SER A 236 -12.23 20.17 4.67
N GLY A 237 -11.65 20.69 3.59
CA GLY A 237 -11.85 22.08 3.17
C GLY A 237 -11.37 23.05 4.26
N ARG A 238 -12.29 23.88 4.72
CA ARG A 238 -12.06 24.85 5.81
C ARG A 238 -12.44 24.31 7.19
N ALA A 239 -13.10 23.15 7.26
CA ALA A 239 -13.57 22.57 8.50
C ALA A 239 -12.51 21.67 9.14
N SER A 240 -12.40 21.76 10.47
CA SER A 240 -11.55 20.91 11.29
C SER A 240 -12.42 20.06 12.20
N PHE A 241 -12.18 18.75 12.18
CA PHE A 241 -12.99 17.76 12.89
C PHE A 241 -12.14 17.08 13.95
N LYS A 242 -12.52 17.26 15.22
CA LYS A 242 -11.90 16.56 16.34
C LYS A 242 -12.39 15.11 16.40
N LEU A 243 -11.47 14.19 16.66
CA LEU A 243 -11.74 12.79 16.98
C LEU A 243 -11.76 12.63 18.50
N THR A 244 -12.68 11.82 19.01
CA THR A 244 -12.85 11.61 20.46
C THR A 244 -11.58 11.08 21.13
N ARG A 245 -10.78 10.30 20.41
CA ARG A 245 -9.50 9.76 20.84
C ARG A 245 -8.54 9.68 19.65
N PRO A 246 -7.22 9.65 19.88
CA PRO A 246 -6.26 9.40 18.82
C PRO A 246 -6.51 8.06 18.11
N VAL A 247 -6.45 8.08 16.79
CA VAL A 247 -6.57 6.91 15.89
C VAL A 247 -5.35 6.82 14.98
N PRO A 248 -5.03 5.64 14.39
CA PRO A 248 -3.91 5.54 13.47
C PRO A 248 -4.15 6.41 12.24
N ARG A 249 -3.16 7.26 11.94
CA ARG A 249 -3.29 8.30 10.94
C ARG A 249 -3.44 7.76 9.53
N ARG A 250 -2.81 6.63 9.20
CA ARG A 250 -2.90 6.00 7.87
C ARG A 250 -4.33 5.84 7.35
N TYR A 251 -5.29 5.49 8.21
CA TYR A 251 -6.70 5.33 7.81
C TYR A 251 -7.35 6.68 7.50
N VAL A 252 -7.14 7.67 8.37
CA VAL A 252 -7.64 9.04 8.21
C VAL A 252 -7.05 9.69 6.96
N ARG A 253 -5.72 9.60 6.79
CA ARG A 253 -4.98 10.16 5.67
C ARG A 253 -5.40 9.53 4.35
N LEU A 254 -5.50 8.20 4.28
CA LEU A 254 -5.95 7.53 3.05
C LEU A 254 -7.36 7.99 2.66
N ALA A 255 -8.29 8.02 3.62
CA ALA A 255 -9.66 8.47 3.36
C ALA A 255 -9.69 9.92 2.88
N GLN A 256 -8.94 10.82 3.53
CA GLN A 256 -8.81 12.23 3.14
C GLN A 256 -8.25 12.37 1.72
N ILE A 257 -7.18 11.64 1.41
CA ILE A 257 -6.51 11.73 0.11
C ILE A 257 -7.41 11.23 -1.02
N VAL A 258 -7.95 10.02 -0.90
CA VAL A 258 -8.74 9.44 -2.01
C VAL A 258 -10.06 10.20 -2.19
N LYS A 259 -10.72 10.59 -1.10
CA LYS A 259 -11.90 11.45 -1.17
C LYS A 259 -11.58 12.83 -1.76
N GLY A 260 -10.46 13.43 -1.35
CA GLY A 260 -10.02 14.71 -1.88
C GLY A 260 -9.85 14.66 -3.39
N ILE A 261 -9.18 13.63 -3.92
CA ILE A 261 -9.05 13.42 -5.37
C ILE A 261 -10.42 13.32 -6.04
N ALA A 262 -11.31 12.47 -5.53
CA ALA A 262 -12.67 12.30 -6.07
C ALA A 262 -13.44 13.64 -6.11
N ASP A 263 -13.39 14.40 -5.00
CA ASP A 263 -14.03 15.69 -4.88
C ASP A 263 -13.38 16.74 -5.80
N GLY A 264 -12.08 16.64 -6.08
CA GLY A 264 -11.36 17.49 -7.02
C GLY A 264 -11.80 17.28 -8.47
N TYR A 265 -11.94 16.02 -8.91
CA TYR A 265 -12.45 15.70 -10.24
C TYR A 265 -13.92 16.10 -10.42
N ARG A 266 -14.76 15.88 -9.40
CA ARG A 266 -16.19 16.23 -9.45
C ARG A 266 -16.43 17.72 -9.66
N ASP A 267 -15.50 18.57 -9.25
CA ASP A 267 -15.60 20.02 -9.43
C ASP A 267 -15.39 20.46 -10.91
N HIS A 268 -15.07 19.54 -11.83
CA HIS A 268 -14.75 19.80 -13.25
C HIS A 268 -15.52 18.85 -14.20
N SER A 269 -15.46 19.11 -15.52
CA SER A 269 -16.16 18.32 -16.55
C SER A 269 -15.47 17.01 -16.93
N THR A 270 -14.18 16.86 -16.62
CA THR A 270 -13.42 15.64 -16.91
C THR A 270 -13.67 14.61 -15.81
N SER A 271 -14.14 13.42 -16.17
CA SER A 271 -14.33 12.31 -15.22
C SER A 271 -13.05 11.50 -15.05
N LEU A 272 -12.76 11.08 -13.81
CA LEU A 272 -11.71 10.12 -13.51
C LEU A 272 -12.17 8.70 -13.89
N GLU A 273 -11.67 8.18 -15.00
CA GLU A 273 -11.99 6.84 -15.49
C GLU A 273 -11.20 5.76 -14.76
N ARG A 274 -9.91 6.00 -14.48
CA ARG A 274 -9.04 5.00 -13.85
C ARG A 274 -8.19 5.62 -12.75
N PHE A 275 -8.13 4.95 -11.61
CA PHE A 275 -7.28 5.33 -10.49
C PHE A 275 -6.43 4.16 -10.00
N HIS A 276 -5.11 4.34 -10.00
CA HIS A 276 -4.16 3.34 -9.53
C HIS A 276 -3.52 3.74 -8.20
N CYS A 277 -3.73 2.93 -7.17
CA CYS A 277 -3.18 3.11 -5.83
C CYS A 277 -1.82 2.43 -5.71
N LEU A 278 -0.73 3.18 -5.91
CA LEU A 278 0.63 2.66 -5.87
C LEU A 278 1.05 2.30 -4.44
N GLY A 279 1.35 1.03 -4.19
CA GLY A 279 1.79 0.56 -2.88
C GLY A 279 0.72 0.43 -1.79
N LEU A 280 -0.57 0.35 -2.18
CA LEU A 280 -1.69 0.07 -1.28
C LEU A 280 -1.96 -1.44 -1.21
N GLY A 281 -1.45 -2.10 -0.16
CA GLY A 281 -1.65 -3.55 0.01
C GLY A 281 -1.82 -4.01 1.45
N ALA A 282 -2.31 -3.11 2.32
CA ALA A 282 -2.83 -3.53 3.61
C ALA A 282 -4.32 -3.87 3.44
N PRO A 283 -4.75 -5.10 3.78
CA PRO A 283 -6.13 -5.57 3.62
C PRO A 283 -7.18 -4.58 4.15
N SER A 284 -6.98 -4.07 5.37
CA SER A 284 -7.90 -3.11 6.00
C SER A 284 -7.91 -1.71 5.37
N LEU A 285 -6.99 -1.39 4.47
CA LEU A 285 -6.94 -0.09 3.78
C LEU A 285 -7.59 -0.13 2.39
N LEU A 286 -7.66 -1.30 1.74
CA LEU A 286 -8.26 -1.44 0.41
C LEU A 286 -9.73 -0.98 0.37
N PRO A 287 -10.60 -1.34 1.34
CA PRO A 287 -11.99 -0.88 1.32
C PRO A 287 -12.13 0.64 1.37
N ILE A 288 -11.20 1.36 2.00
CA ILE A 288 -11.24 2.83 2.04
C ILE A 288 -11.09 3.41 0.63
N ALA A 289 -10.10 2.94 -0.13
CA ALA A 289 -9.90 3.40 -1.51
C ALA A 289 -11.06 2.99 -2.42
N ALA A 290 -11.57 1.76 -2.26
CA ALA A 290 -12.71 1.26 -3.02
C ALA A 290 -14.00 2.05 -2.78
N ALA A 291 -14.26 2.48 -1.55
CA ALA A 291 -15.47 3.23 -1.17
C ALA A 291 -15.42 4.72 -1.54
N ALA A 292 -14.22 5.31 -1.58
CA ALA A 292 -14.01 6.75 -1.75
C ALA A 292 -14.23 7.26 -3.17
N LEU A 293 -13.90 6.45 -4.19
CA LEU A 293 -13.99 6.86 -5.59
C LEU A 293 -15.38 6.62 -6.18
N PRO A 294 -15.80 7.38 -7.20
CA PRO A 294 -17.06 7.15 -7.93
C PRO A 294 -17.14 5.74 -8.52
N ALA A 295 -18.34 5.16 -8.58
CA ALA A 295 -18.53 3.75 -8.93
C ALA A 295 -18.03 3.39 -10.34
N GLU A 296 -18.12 4.35 -11.25
CA GLU A 296 -17.67 4.33 -12.63
C GLU A 296 -16.14 4.32 -12.78
N THR A 297 -15.39 4.81 -11.78
CA THR A 297 -13.92 4.82 -11.83
C THR A 297 -13.39 3.40 -11.66
N GLY A 298 -12.60 2.90 -12.62
CA GLY A 298 -11.80 1.69 -12.47
C GLY A 298 -10.70 1.89 -11.44
N VAL A 299 -10.79 1.19 -10.30
CA VAL A 299 -9.81 1.31 -9.20
C VAL A 299 -8.90 0.09 -9.20
N THR A 300 -7.61 0.30 -9.28
CA THR A 300 -6.58 -0.74 -9.15
C THR A 300 -5.64 -0.40 -7.99
N ALA A 301 -5.02 -1.40 -7.40
CA ALA A 301 -3.94 -1.21 -6.43
C ALA A 301 -2.86 -2.26 -6.62
N ASP A 302 -1.63 -1.92 -6.27
CA ASP A 302 -0.54 -2.87 -6.15
C ASP A 302 0.15 -2.67 -4.80
N ALA A 303 0.91 -3.68 -4.34
CA ALA A 303 1.90 -3.46 -3.30
C ALA A 303 2.90 -4.60 -3.19
N THR A 304 4.10 -4.29 -2.72
CA THR A 304 5.07 -5.30 -2.25
C THR A 304 4.79 -5.76 -0.82
N SER A 305 3.81 -5.20 -0.12
CA SER A 305 3.47 -5.56 1.27
C SER A 305 3.11 -7.03 1.48
N PRO A 306 2.46 -7.77 0.54
CA PRO A 306 2.26 -9.21 0.69
C PRO A 306 3.57 -9.99 0.78
N ILE A 307 4.58 -9.57 -0.01
CA ILE A 307 5.92 -10.15 -0.04
C ILE A 307 6.64 -9.88 1.28
N HIS A 308 6.62 -8.62 1.75
CA HIS A 308 7.25 -8.25 3.02
C HIS A 308 6.55 -8.91 4.22
N ALA A 309 5.22 -8.96 4.22
CA ALA A 309 4.45 -9.65 5.25
C ALA A 309 4.86 -11.12 5.35
N ALA A 310 4.91 -11.83 4.23
CA ALA A 310 5.35 -13.22 4.20
C ALA A 310 6.83 -13.40 4.60
N ALA A 311 7.74 -12.75 3.88
CA ALA A 311 9.17 -13.04 3.96
C ALA A 311 9.86 -12.44 5.19
N LYS A 312 9.46 -11.23 5.59
CA LYS A 312 10.10 -10.48 6.70
C LYS A 312 9.29 -10.63 7.99
N ASP A 313 8.00 -10.36 7.93
CA ASP A 313 7.17 -10.29 9.14
C ASP A 313 6.58 -11.65 9.54
N ARG A 314 6.64 -12.65 8.65
CA ARG A 314 6.05 -13.99 8.83
C ARG A 314 4.56 -13.92 9.10
N VAL A 315 3.86 -13.12 8.33
CA VAL A 315 2.43 -12.84 8.44
C VAL A 315 1.70 -13.44 7.25
N LEU A 316 0.60 -14.14 7.54
CA LEU A 316 -0.41 -14.52 6.57
C LEU A 316 -1.65 -13.62 6.74
N TYR A 317 -2.39 -13.41 5.66
CA TYR A 317 -3.67 -12.70 5.68
C TYR A 317 -4.80 -13.72 5.85
N ASP A 318 -5.66 -13.53 6.85
CA ASP A 318 -6.72 -14.47 7.19
C ASP A 318 -7.92 -14.29 6.24
N PRO A 319 -8.19 -15.23 5.31
CA PRO A 319 -9.28 -15.09 4.34
C PRO A 319 -10.68 -15.04 4.98
N GLU A 320 -10.89 -15.68 6.14
CA GLU A 320 -12.19 -15.67 6.83
C GLU A 320 -12.47 -14.32 7.51
N ASN A 321 -11.42 -13.56 7.80
CA ASN A 321 -11.48 -12.28 8.49
C ASN A 321 -11.04 -11.11 7.57
N PHE A 322 -11.46 -11.16 6.31
CA PHE A 322 -11.18 -10.14 5.29
C PHE A 322 -9.70 -9.73 5.22
N GLY A 323 -8.81 -10.71 5.31
CA GLY A 323 -7.37 -10.52 5.24
C GLY A 323 -6.75 -9.96 6.52
N ASP A 324 -7.37 -10.11 7.69
CA ASP A 324 -6.71 -9.72 8.94
C ASP A 324 -5.32 -10.36 9.07
N ARG A 325 -4.38 -9.61 9.63
CA ARG A 325 -2.98 -10.00 9.67
C ARG A 325 -2.74 -10.92 10.86
N ALA A 326 -2.29 -12.15 10.60
CA ALA A 326 -1.87 -13.07 11.64
C ALA A 326 -0.41 -13.49 11.42
N SER A 327 0.44 -13.25 12.40
CA SER A 327 1.80 -13.80 12.40
C SER A 327 1.75 -15.32 12.56
N THR A 328 2.70 -16.02 11.98
CA THR A 328 2.89 -17.48 12.16
C THR A 328 2.91 -17.88 13.64
N LYS A 329 3.46 -17.04 14.51
CA LYS A 329 3.40 -17.21 15.96
C LYS A 329 1.95 -17.20 16.47
N GLU A 330 1.19 -16.15 16.19
CA GLU A 330 -0.21 -16.03 16.63
C GLU A 330 -1.08 -17.16 16.08
N ILE A 331 -0.81 -17.62 14.85
CA ILE A 331 -1.49 -18.77 14.24
C ILE A 331 -1.18 -20.05 15.01
N VAL A 332 0.09 -20.31 15.34
CA VAL A 332 0.48 -21.49 16.13
C VAL A 332 -0.13 -21.42 17.53
N GLU A 333 -0.07 -20.27 18.21
CA GLU A 333 -0.69 -20.07 19.53
C GLU A 333 -2.21 -20.33 19.48
N ARG A 334 -2.90 -19.85 18.44
CA ARG A 334 -4.32 -20.14 18.20
C ARG A 334 -4.59 -21.64 18.07
N ILE A 335 -3.78 -22.35 17.29
CA ILE A 335 -3.92 -23.81 17.09
C ILE A 335 -3.67 -24.55 18.41
N LEU A 336 -2.63 -24.19 19.15
CA LEU A 336 -2.29 -24.81 20.43
C LEU A 336 -3.37 -24.59 21.49
N GLY A 337 -4.00 -23.41 21.49
CA GLY A 337 -5.15 -23.07 22.34
C GLY A 337 -6.48 -23.74 21.96
N GLY A 338 -6.50 -24.65 20.98
CA GLY A 338 -7.71 -25.38 20.56
C GLY A 338 -8.38 -24.83 19.30
N GLY A 339 -7.94 -23.68 18.79
CA GLY A 339 -8.42 -23.11 17.53
C GLY A 339 -7.86 -23.82 16.29
N ASN A 340 -8.09 -23.21 15.12
CA ASN A 340 -7.63 -23.69 13.82
C ASN A 340 -7.17 -22.52 12.91
N TRP A 341 -6.46 -22.85 11.83
CA TRP A 341 -6.19 -21.95 10.72
C TRP A 341 -6.96 -22.38 9.47
N PRO A 342 -7.67 -21.46 8.78
CA PRO A 342 -8.38 -21.81 7.57
C PRO A 342 -7.43 -22.06 6.39
N PHE A 343 -7.40 -23.30 5.91
CA PHE A 343 -6.71 -23.68 4.67
C PHE A 343 -7.64 -23.46 3.47
N LEU A 344 -8.04 -22.21 3.21
CA LEU A 344 -8.97 -21.87 2.12
C LEU A 344 -8.27 -21.57 0.80
N SER A 345 -7.06 -21.03 0.83
CA SER A 345 -6.34 -20.76 -0.43
C SER A 345 -5.84 -22.06 -1.07
N PRO A 346 -5.86 -22.18 -2.40
CA PRO A 346 -5.31 -23.35 -3.10
C PRO A 346 -3.85 -23.64 -2.75
N PHE A 347 -3.05 -22.60 -2.49
CA PHE A 347 -1.64 -22.73 -2.12
C PHE A 347 -1.44 -23.39 -0.76
N THR A 348 -2.15 -22.91 0.27
CA THR A 348 -2.06 -23.49 1.61
C THR A 348 -2.65 -24.90 1.65
N GLN A 349 -3.71 -25.17 0.86
CA GLN A 349 -4.27 -26.52 0.70
C GLN A 349 -3.25 -27.49 0.11
N SER A 350 -2.62 -27.16 -1.01
CA SER A 350 -1.60 -28.03 -1.62
C SER A 350 -0.36 -28.18 -0.75
N PHE A 351 0.03 -27.13 -0.02
CA PHE A 351 1.09 -27.26 0.98
C PHE A 351 0.71 -28.27 2.07
N LYS A 352 -0.51 -28.17 2.63
CA LYS A 352 -1.03 -29.09 3.64
C LYS A 352 -1.07 -30.53 3.13
N GLN A 353 -1.51 -30.74 1.89
CA GLN A 353 -1.52 -32.07 1.26
C GLN A 353 -0.11 -32.67 1.13
N ARG A 354 0.89 -31.83 0.81
CA ARG A 354 2.26 -32.27 0.57
C ARG A 354 3.06 -32.52 1.85
N PHE A 355 2.91 -31.65 2.86
CA PHE A 355 3.77 -31.66 4.05
C PHE A 355 3.02 -32.02 5.34
N GLY A 356 1.70 -32.14 5.30
CA GLY A 356 0.87 -32.45 6.46
C GLY A 356 0.54 -31.22 7.31
N HIS A 357 -0.38 -31.43 8.24
CA HIS A 357 -0.80 -30.48 9.27
C HIS A 357 -1.49 -31.26 10.39
N ASP A 358 -0.84 -31.36 11.55
CA ASP A 358 -1.30 -32.16 12.70
C ASP A 358 -1.40 -31.31 13.99
N PRO A 359 -2.53 -30.60 14.18
CA PRO A 359 -2.79 -29.83 15.40
C PRO A 359 -2.73 -30.64 16.70
N GLU A 360 -3.07 -31.93 16.67
CA GLU A 360 -3.13 -32.76 17.87
C GLU A 360 -1.74 -33.13 18.36
N SER A 361 -0.83 -33.52 17.46
CA SER A 361 0.58 -33.74 17.79
C SER A 361 1.25 -32.46 18.27
N ALA A 362 0.96 -31.31 17.65
CA ALA A 362 1.45 -30.01 18.12
C ALA A 362 0.98 -29.69 19.55
N ARG A 363 -0.30 -29.93 19.86
CA ARG A 363 -0.86 -29.74 21.21
C ARG A 363 -0.26 -30.69 22.24
N ARG A 364 -0.04 -31.96 21.89
CA ARG A 364 0.64 -32.93 22.75
C ARG A 364 2.04 -32.46 23.11
N TRP A 365 2.84 -32.05 22.11
CA TRP A 365 4.17 -31.49 22.36
C TRP A 365 4.11 -30.30 23.31
N TRP A 366 3.21 -29.35 23.06
CA TRP A 366 3.10 -28.13 23.85
C TRP A 366 2.77 -28.42 25.33
N ASN A 367 1.82 -29.33 25.56
CA ASN A 367 1.47 -29.80 26.90
C ASN A 367 2.65 -30.50 27.59
N THR A 368 3.37 -31.38 26.89
CA THR A 368 4.54 -32.09 27.44
C THR A 368 5.69 -31.13 27.81
N GLN A 369 5.85 -30.02 27.09
CA GLN A 369 6.85 -28.99 27.39
C GLN A 369 6.40 -27.99 28.48
N GLY A 370 5.23 -28.17 29.09
CA GLY A 370 4.72 -27.28 30.13
C GLY A 370 4.13 -25.97 29.59
N ASN A 371 3.55 -26.00 28.39
CA ASN A 371 2.89 -24.87 27.74
C ASN A 371 3.79 -23.61 27.60
N PRO A 372 4.99 -23.74 27.00
CA PRO A 372 5.87 -22.59 26.82
C PRO A 372 5.23 -21.52 25.92
N ALA A 373 5.58 -20.27 26.16
CA ALA A 373 5.22 -19.18 25.24
C ALA A 373 5.90 -19.41 23.88
N ILE A 374 5.15 -19.29 22.78
CA ILE A 374 5.71 -19.55 21.45
C ILE A 374 6.64 -18.41 21.04
N SER A 375 7.86 -18.78 20.66
CA SER A 375 8.92 -17.85 20.25
C SER A 375 9.40 -18.16 18.84
N THR A 376 10.02 -17.17 18.21
CA THR A 376 10.68 -17.35 16.90
C THR A 376 11.75 -18.44 16.94
N GLU A 377 12.39 -18.65 18.08
CA GLU A 377 13.40 -19.69 18.26
C GLU A 377 12.78 -21.08 18.22
N ILE A 378 11.70 -21.30 18.98
CA ILE A 378 10.94 -22.56 18.96
C ILE A 378 10.49 -22.91 17.54
N LEU A 379 9.95 -21.93 16.80
CA LEU A 379 9.46 -22.14 15.43
C LEU A 379 10.57 -22.39 14.39
N ARG A 380 11.85 -22.21 14.76
CA ARG A 380 13.02 -22.42 13.89
C ARG A 380 13.82 -23.66 14.26
N GLN A 381 13.54 -24.30 15.39
CA GLN A 381 14.26 -25.50 15.83
C GLN A 381 13.44 -26.77 15.49
N PRO A 382 14.10 -27.85 15.02
CA PRO A 382 13.43 -29.13 14.84
C PRO A 382 12.80 -29.62 16.16
N SER A 383 11.51 -29.92 16.12
CA SER A 383 10.72 -30.46 17.24
C SER A 383 9.44 -31.11 16.71
N ASP A 384 8.73 -31.85 17.54
CA ASP A 384 7.42 -32.42 17.14
C ASP A 384 6.42 -31.32 16.77
N LEU A 385 6.48 -30.15 17.42
CA LEU A 385 5.68 -28.98 17.01
C LEU A 385 5.98 -28.55 15.58
N THR A 386 7.26 -28.39 15.23
CA THR A 386 7.64 -27.88 13.90
C THR A 386 7.50 -28.92 12.80
N ALA A 387 7.54 -30.22 13.15
CA ALA A 387 7.17 -31.31 12.25
C ALA A 387 5.65 -31.38 12.02
N ALA A 388 4.85 -31.09 13.06
CA ALA A 388 3.39 -31.16 12.99
C ALA A 388 2.75 -29.95 12.29
N LEU A 389 3.36 -28.75 12.36
CA LEU A 389 2.86 -27.51 11.77
C LEU A 389 3.83 -26.89 10.75
N PRO A 390 4.26 -27.61 9.70
CA PRO A 390 5.37 -27.20 8.84
C PRO A 390 5.12 -25.90 8.06
N LEU A 391 3.85 -25.54 7.80
CA LEU A 391 3.51 -24.30 7.10
C LEU A 391 3.85 -23.06 7.93
N PHE A 392 3.83 -23.14 9.26
CA PHE A 392 4.00 -21.98 10.15
C PHE A 392 5.37 -21.97 10.82
N CYS A 393 6.20 -22.95 10.52
CA CYS A 393 7.52 -23.16 11.11
C CYS A 393 8.60 -23.09 10.03
N GLU A 394 9.84 -22.79 10.43
CA GLU A 394 10.98 -22.67 9.52
C GLU A 394 12.12 -23.63 9.87
N ALA A 395 11.85 -24.65 10.69
CA ALA A 395 12.86 -25.58 11.17
C ALA A 395 13.49 -26.43 10.07
N ASN A 396 12.71 -26.84 9.06
CA ASN A 396 13.21 -27.62 7.93
C ASN A 396 13.64 -26.68 6.79
N GLN A 397 14.93 -26.67 6.45
CA GLN A 397 15.49 -25.81 5.42
C GLN A 397 14.90 -26.04 4.02
N HIS A 398 14.55 -27.28 3.67
CA HIS A 398 13.94 -27.61 2.39
C HIS A 398 12.49 -27.14 2.30
N VAL A 399 11.75 -27.21 3.40
CA VAL A 399 10.35 -26.78 3.47
C VAL A 399 10.24 -25.26 3.56
N ARG A 400 11.21 -24.61 4.20
CA ARG A 400 11.18 -23.17 4.51
C ARG A 400 10.99 -22.28 3.28
N SER A 401 11.70 -22.53 2.17
CA SER A 401 11.53 -21.74 0.94
C SER A 401 10.13 -21.92 0.36
N ILE A 402 9.64 -23.15 0.33
CA ILE A 402 8.31 -23.51 -0.19
C ILE A 402 7.21 -22.89 0.67
N ALA A 403 7.35 -22.90 2.00
CA ALA A 403 6.41 -22.27 2.92
C ALA A 403 6.34 -20.75 2.68
N ARG A 404 7.49 -20.09 2.49
CA ARG A 404 7.53 -18.66 2.18
C ARG A 404 6.89 -18.32 0.85
N ASP A 405 7.17 -19.09 -0.20
CA ASP A 405 6.55 -18.89 -1.50
C ASP A 405 5.03 -19.11 -1.41
N THR A 406 4.60 -20.11 -0.62
CA THR A 406 3.19 -20.36 -0.29
C THR A 406 2.57 -19.16 0.42
N TRP A 407 3.23 -18.57 1.42
CA TRP A 407 2.73 -17.38 2.12
C TRP A 407 2.62 -16.18 1.18
N ILE A 408 3.60 -15.99 0.28
CA ILE A 408 3.57 -14.91 -0.72
C ILE A 408 2.37 -15.08 -1.65
N ALA A 409 2.19 -16.27 -2.22
CA ALA A 409 1.08 -16.56 -3.13
C ALA A 409 -0.28 -16.46 -2.42
N HIS A 410 -0.38 -17.01 -1.21
CA HIS A 410 -1.56 -16.90 -0.35
C HIS A 410 -1.93 -15.44 -0.07
N ASN A 411 -0.98 -14.61 0.36
CA ASN A 411 -1.27 -13.21 0.66
C ASN A 411 -1.72 -12.42 -0.58
N HIS A 412 -1.14 -12.67 -1.76
CA HIS A 412 -1.62 -12.06 -3.00
C HIS A 412 -3.02 -12.54 -3.37
N TRP A 413 -3.30 -13.83 -3.20
CA TRP A 413 -4.61 -14.40 -3.46
C TRP A 413 -5.67 -13.81 -2.53
N VAL A 414 -5.41 -13.70 -1.23
CA VAL A 414 -6.35 -13.04 -0.30
C VAL A 414 -6.63 -11.60 -0.71
N LEU A 415 -5.62 -10.84 -1.15
CA LEU A 415 -5.86 -9.49 -1.67
C LEU A 415 -6.68 -9.49 -2.96
N GLY A 416 -6.43 -10.46 -3.85
CA GLY A 416 -7.23 -10.70 -5.05
C GLY A 416 -8.68 -10.99 -4.71
N GLU A 417 -8.96 -11.95 -3.83
CA GLU A 417 -10.31 -12.29 -3.35
C GLU A 417 -11.00 -11.12 -2.65
N LEU A 418 -10.24 -10.24 -1.99
CA LEU A 418 -10.76 -9.00 -1.41
C LEU A 418 -11.20 -7.99 -2.47
N THR A 419 -10.69 -8.08 -3.70
CA THR A 419 -11.00 -7.15 -4.79
C THR A 419 -11.78 -7.78 -5.95
N GLU A 420 -11.77 -9.11 -6.10
CA GLU A 420 -12.35 -9.85 -7.23
C GLU A 420 -13.85 -9.61 -7.42
N GLY A 421 -14.27 -9.46 -8.67
CA GLY A 421 -15.67 -9.26 -9.05
C GLY A 421 -16.29 -7.95 -8.54
N ARG A 422 -15.52 -7.11 -7.84
CA ARG A 422 -16.02 -5.92 -7.13
C ARG A 422 -15.74 -4.63 -7.90
N SER A 423 -15.75 -4.67 -9.22
CA SER A 423 -15.77 -3.48 -10.09
C SER A 423 -17.21 -3.01 -10.37
N GLY A 424 -17.37 -1.76 -10.75
CA GLY A 424 -18.68 -1.21 -11.11
C GLY A 424 -19.56 -0.76 -9.93
N PRO A 425 -20.89 -0.64 -10.14
CA PRO A 425 -21.83 0.05 -9.25
C PRO A 425 -21.80 -0.40 -7.78
N GLN A 426 -21.66 -1.71 -7.54
CA GLN A 426 -21.75 -2.32 -6.20
C GLN A 426 -20.44 -2.24 -5.40
N ARG A 427 -19.33 -1.80 -6.00
CA ARG A 427 -18.01 -1.73 -5.34
C ARG A 427 -18.07 -0.99 -4.00
N ARG A 428 -18.73 0.16 -3.97
CA ARG A 428 -18.78 1.04 -2.79
C ARG A 428 -19.57 0.41 -1.66
N GLU A 429 -20.71 -0.20 -1.97
CA GLU A 429 -21.54 -0.90 -0.99
C GLU A 429 -20.75 -2.05 -0.35
N PHE A 430 -20.13 -2.89 -1.17
CA PHE A 430 -19.34 -4.00 -0.67
C PHE A 430 -18.12 -3.53 0.16
N ALA A 431 -17.45 -2.46 -0.25
CA ALA A 431 -16.37 -1.87 0.53
C ALA A 431 -16.86 -1.37 1.90
N HIS A 432 -18.07 -0.78 1.96
CA HIS A 432 -18.70 -0.41 3.23
C HIS A 432 -19.07 -1.63 4.08
N GLN A 433 -19.56 -2.72 3.49
CA GLN A 433 -19.83 -3.97 4.20
C GLN A 433 -18.56 -4.55 4.85
N ILE A 434 -17.42 -4.53 4.16
CA ILE A 434 -16.14 -4.92 4.78
C ILE A 434 -15.83 -3.98 5.94
N ILE A 435 -15.88 -2.66 5.73
CA ILE A 435 -15.60 -1.70 6.81
C ILE A 435 -16.48 -1.99 8.03
N ASP A 436 -17.77 -2.28 7.82
CA ASP A 436 -18.74 -2.53 8.87
C ASP A 436 -18.49 -3.83 9.61
N HIS A 437 -18.12 -4.90 8.90
CA HIS A 437 -17.69 -6.14 9.54
C HIS A 437 -16.52 -5.91 10.53
N TRP A 438 -15.54 -5.10 10.15
CA TRP A 438 -14.43 -4.76 11.05
C TRP A 438 -14.85 -3.86 12.23
N LEU A 439 -15.93 -3.08 12.07
CA LEU A 439 -16.46 -2.21 13.12
C LEU A 439 -17.37 -2.96 14.10
N ASP A 440 -18.05 -4.01 13.63
CA ASP A 440 -18.90 -4.89 14.44
C ASP A 440 -18.07 -5.83 15.34
N GLY A 441 -16.80 -6.06 14.97
CA GLY A 441 -15.83 -6.79 15.79
C GLY A 441 -15.33 -6.01 17.02
N PRO A 442 -14.39 -6.60 17.79
CA PRO A 442 -13.80 -5.95 18.94
C PRO A 442 -13.18 -4.58 18.63
N ALA A 443 -13.23 -3.66 19.59
CA ALA A 443 -12.60 -2.36 19.47
C ALA A 443 -11.06 -2.48 19.43
N THR A 444 -10.47 -2.49 18.25
CA THR A 444 -9.03 -2.56 18.00
C THR A 444 -8.48 -1.23 17.50
N THR A 445 -7.15 -1.15 17.37
CA THR A 445 -6.50 -0.02 16.71
C THR A 445 -6.93 0.12 15.24
N THR A 446 -7.23 -0.99 14.55
CA THR A 446 -7.75 -0.99 13.17
C THR A 446 -9.19 -0.50 13.11
N SER A 447 -10.11 -1.04 13.92
CA SER A 447 -11.52 -0.62 13.88
C SER A 447 -11.71 0.85 14.27
N ARG A 448 -10.87 1.38 15.18
CA ARG A 448 -10.82 2.84 15.45
C ARG A 448 -10.43 3.67 14.22
N GLY A 449 -9.41 3.23 13.48
CA GLY A 449 -8.97 3.91 12.26
C GLY A 449 -10.03 3.86 11.17
N LEU A 450 -10.64 2.68 10.97
CA LEU A 450 -11.73 2.47 10.02
C LEU A 450 -12.97 3.30 10.35
N SER A 451 -13.31 3.45 11.64
CA SER A 451 -14.43 4.30 12.07
C SER A 451 -14.22 5.76 11.67
N ALA A 452 -12.99 6.29 11.88
CA ALA A 452 -12.64 7.63 11.47
C ALA A 452 -12.64 7.79 9.93
N ALA A 453 -12.12 6.78 9.21
CA ALA A 453 -12.18 6.75 7.75
C ALA A 453 -13.63 6.75 7.23
N LYS A 454 -14.51 5.89 7.75
CA LYS A 454 -15.93 5.84 7.37
C LYS A 454 -16.61 7.20 7.56
N ARG A 455 -16.33 7.90 8.67
CA ARG A 455 -16.85 9.25 8.91
C ARG A 455 -16.38 10.25 7.85
N ILE A 456 -15.14 10.16 7.38
CA ILE A 456 -14.61 11.03 6.31
C ILE A 456 -15.28 10.71 4.97
N LEU A 457 -15.48 9.42 4.66
CA LEU A 457 -16.08 8.98 3.40
C LEU A 457 -17.57 9.34 3.27
N LEU A 458 -18.28 9.42 4.39
CA LEU A 458 -19.71 9.76 4.45
C LEU A 458 -19.99 11.27 4.57
N ALA A 459 -18.96 12.09 4.86
CA ALA A 459 -19.06 13.55 4.92
C ALA A 459 -18.89 14.17 3.53
#